data_AF-A0A418HJN7-F1
#
_entry.id   AF-A0A418HJN7-F1
#
_cell.length_a   1.000
_cell.length_b   1.000
_cell.length_c   1.000
_cell.angle_alpha   90.00
_cell.angle_beta   90.00
_cell.angle_gamma   90.00
#
_symmetry.space_group_name_H-M   'P 1'
#
loop_
_entity.id
_entity.type
_entity.pdbx_description
1 polymer ?
#
loop_
_entity_poly.entity_id
_entity_poly.type
_entity_poly.pdbx_seq_one_letter_code
_entity_poly.pdbx_strand_id
1 'polypeptide(L)'
;DTTPPVAPTVSEVTSESPQVSGTAEAGSTVKVELPNDTELTGVADDQGKYTIDIPANKKVNGGERIKITSTDLSGNKSNEEVVEVKDTTPPVAPTVSEVTSESPQVSGTAEAGSTVKVELPDGTEL
;
A
#
# COMPACT_ATOMS: atom_id res chain seq x y z
N ASP A 1 29.17 -17.15 -10.76
CA ASP A 1 27.85 -17.59 -11.23
C ASP A 1 27.38 -16.59 -12.28
N THR A 2 26.69 -17.04 -13.33
CA THR A 2 26.13 -16.17 -14.38
C THR A 2 24.62 -16.33 -14.53
N THR A 3 24.00 -17.13 -13.67
CA THR A 3 22.56 -17.43 -13.75
C THR A 3 21.82 -16.37 -12.94
N PRO A 4 20.85 -15.65 -13.53
CA PRO A 4 20.02 -14.73 -12.76
C PRO A 4 19.16 -15.44 -11.71
N PRO A 5 18.90 -14.79 -10.56
CA PRO A 5 17.88 -15.23 -9.62
C PRO A 5 16.49 -15.24 -10.28
N VAL A 6 15.59 -16.07 -9.75
CA VAL A 6 14.15 -15.99 -10.06
C VAL A 6 13.61 -14.62 -9.61
N ALA A 7 12.60 -14.10 -10.32
CA ALA A 7 11.93 -12.87 -9.91
C ALA A 7 11.40 -12.98 -8.46
N PRO A 8 11.51 -11.92 -7.65
CA PRO A 8 10.96 -11.92 -6.30
C PRO A 8 9.45 -12.15 -6.30
N THR A 9 8.94 -12.83 -5.28
CA THR A 9 7.50 -12.83 -4.97
C THR A 9 7.19 -11.68 -4.03
N VAL A 10 5.96 -11.16 -4.07
CA VAL A 10 5.54 -10.04 -3.23
C VAL A 10 4.20 -10.37 -2.58
N SER A 11 4.08 -10.06 -1.29
CA SER A 11 2.80 -10.11 -0.57
C SER A 11 1.88 -8.97 -1.03
N GLU A 12 0.59 -9.01 -0.68
CA GLU A 12 -0.35 -7.92 -1.01
C GLU A 12 0.19 -6.57 -0.52
N VAL A 13 0.22 -5.57 -1.41
CA VAL A 13 0.58 -4.19 -1.10
C VAL A 13 -0.67 -3.33 -1.25
N THR A 14 -0.94 -2.54 -0.23
CA THR A 14 -2.10 -1.64 -0.16
C THR A 14 -1.63 -0.20 -0.02
N SER A 15 -2.53 0.77 -0.26
CA SER A 15 -2.25 2.19 -0.07
C SER A 15 -1.92 2.58 1.38
N GLU A 16 -2.15 1.67 2.33
CA GLU A 16 -1.85 1.84 3.76
C GLU A 16 -0.71 0.91 4.24
N SER A 17 -0.06 0.17 3.34
CA SER A 17 1.04 -0.72 3.70
C SER A 17 2.29 0.09 4.08
N PRO A 18 2.86 -0.11 5.30
CA PRO A 18 4.08 0.60 5.71
C PRO A 18 5.37 -0.01 5.13
N GLN A 19 5.27 -1.18 4.51
CA GLN A 19 6.41 -1.96 4.03
C GLN A 19 6.00 -2.85 2.85
N VAL A 20 6.97 -3.21 2.03
CA VAL A 20 6.87 -4.26 1.01
C VAL A 20 7.58 -5.50 1.53
N SER A 21 6.94 -6.66 1.43
CA SER A 21 7.52 -7.93 1.88
C SER A 21 7.24 -9.04 0.89
N GLY A 22 8.06 -10.09 0.93
CA GLY A 22 7.99 -11.17 -0.04
C GLY A 22 9.16 -12.13 0.09
N THR A 23 9.45 -12.86 -0.98
CA THR A 23 10.61 -13.76 -1.05
C THR A 23 11.47 -13.51 -2.27
N ALA A 24 12.78 -13.69 -2.13
CA ALA A 24 13.76 -13.70 -3.22
C ALA A 24 14.83 -14.77 -2.93
N GLU A 25 15.84 -14.89 -3.79
CA GLU A 25 16.99 -15.75 -3.51
C GLU A 25 17.70 -15.29 -2.22
N ALA A 26 18.07 -16.23 -1.34
CA ALA A 26 18.70 -15.91 -0.05
C ALA A 26 20.01 -15.12 -0.25
N GLY A 27 20.18 -14.05 0.52
CA GLY A 27 21.32 -13.14 0.41
C GLY A 27 21.31 -12.21 -0.81
N SER A 28 20.33 -12.32 -1.71
CA SER A 28 20.17 -11.39 -2.83
C SER A 28 19.70 -10.01 -2.36
N THR A 29 20.13 -8.96 -3.07
CA THR A 29 19.65 -7.60 -2.83
C THR A 29 18.35 -7.39 -3.61
N VAL A 30 17.26 -7.13 -2.90
CA VAL A 30 15.95 -6.79 -3.46
C VAL A 30 15.85 -5.28 -3.63
N LYS A 31 15.42 -4.84 -4.81
CA LYS A 31 15.13 -3.44 -5.14
C LYS A 31 13.63 -3.29 -5.43
N VAL A 32 13.00 -2.33 -4.77
CA VAL A 32 11.62 -1.89 -5.01
C VAL A 32 11.67 -0.49 -5.63
N GLU A 33 11.11 -0.33 -6.81
CA GLU A 33 10.92 0.96 -7.48
C GLU A 33 9.46 1.40 -7.28
N LEU A 34 9.29 2.53 -6.59
CA LEU A 34 7.99 3.16 -6.37
C LEU A 34 7.51 3.92 -7.62
N PRO A 35 6.22 4.32 -7.71
CA PRO A 35 5.66 4.96 -8.91
C PRO A 35 6.29 6.32 -9.25
N ASN A 36 6.97 6.94 -8.29
CA ASN A 36 7.71 8.20 -8.45
C ASN A 36 9.21 7.98 -8.70
N ASP A 37 9.59 6.81 -9.19
CA ASP A 37 10.97 6.36 -9.45
C ASP A 37 11.87 6.34 -8.19
N THR A 38 11.30 6.42 -6.98
CA THR A 38 12.08 6.24 -5.74
C THR A 38 12.47 4.78 -5.61
N GLU A 39 13.76 4.52 -5.43
CA GLU A 39 14.29 3.18 -5.22
C GLU A 39 14.49 2.90 -3.72
N LEU A 40 13.95 1.78 -3.26
CA LEU A 40 14.16 1.24 -1.92
C LEU A 40 14.87 -0.11 -2.06
N THR A 41 15.74 -0.44 -1.12
CA THR A 41 16.50 -1.70 -1.16
C THR A 41 16.45 -2.43 0.17
N GLY A 42 16.57 -3.75 0.09
CA GLY A 42 16.72 -4.65 1.22
C GLY A 42 17.46 -5.91 0.81
N VAL A 43 17.82 -6.75 1.76
CA VAL A 43 18.46 -8.04 1.51
C VAL A 43 17.52 -9.14 1.95
N ALA A 44 17.37 -10.17 1.12
CA ALA A 44 16.65 -11.37 1.53
C ALA A 44 17.49 -12.16 2.53
N ASP A 45 16.87 -12.60 3.62
CA ASP A 45 17.54 -13.39 4.67
C ASP A 45 17.93 -14.80 4.17
N ASP A 46 18.52 -15.60 5.06
CA ASP A 46 18.95 -16.97 4.75
C ASP A 46 17.78 -17.91 4.39
N GLN A 47 16.54 -17.51 4.70
CA GLN A 47 15.32 -18.22 4.30
C GLN A 47 14.70 -17.64 3.02
N GLY A 48 15.32 -16.63 2.42
CA GLY A 48 14.84 -15.93 1.24
C GLY A 48 13.75 -14.90 1.52
N LYS A 49 13.43 -14.58 2.78
CA LYS A 49 12.41 -13.58 3.11
C LYS A 49 13.01 -12.19 3.15
N TYR A 50 12.29 -11.20 2.62
CA TYR A 50 12.69 -9.80 2.72
C TYR A 50 11.55 -8.94 3.26
N THR A 51 11.92 -7.78 3.82
CA THR A 51 11.00 -6.72 4.22
C THR A 51 11.71 -5.39 4.00
N ILE A 52 11.06 -4.47 3.30
CA ILE A 52 11.58 -3.16 2.93
C ILE A 52 10.56 -2.11 3.35
N ASP A 53 10.97 -1.24 4.27
CA ASP A 53 10.11 -0.17 4.78
C ASP A 53 9.85 0.89 3.70
N ILE A 54 8.59 1.32 3.61
CA ILE A 54 8.21 2.49 2.80
C ILE A 54 8.31 3.72 3.73
N PRO A 55 9.19 4.69 3.44
CA PRO A 55 9.33 5.88 4.27
C PRO A 55 8.00 6.62 4.43
N ALA A 56 7.68 7.10 5.64
CA ALA A 56 6.38 7.74 5.91
C ALA A 56 6.09 8.99 5.06
N ASN A 57 7.11 9.63 4.48
CA ASN A 57 6.96 10.74 3.55
C ASN A 57 6.75 10.30 2.08
N LYS A 58 6.72 9.00 1.82
CA LYS A 58 6.43 8.38 0.53
C LYS A 58 5.09 7.66 0.66
N LYS A 59 4.11 8.10 -0.11
CA LYS A 59 2.81 7.44 -0.20
C LYS A 59 2.71 6.72 -1.54
N VAL A 60 2.18 5.50 -1.51
CA VAL A 60 1.69 4.78 -2.69
C VAL A 60 0.18 4.81 -2.63
N ASN A 61 -0.47 5.14 -3.75
CA ASN A 61 -1.92 5.20 -3.85
C ASN A 61 -2.46 3.93 -4.48
N GLY A 62 -3.74 3.63 -4.21
CA GLY A 62 -4.43 2.54 -4.89
C GLY A 62 -4.42 2.71 -6.41
N GLY A 63 -4.25 1.62 -7.14
CA GLY A 63 -4.15 1.58 -8.60
C GLY A 63 -2.78 1.95 -9.17
N GLU A 64 -1.84 2.41 -8.33
CA GLU A 64 -0.45 2.60 -8.75
C GLU A 64 0.29 1.26 -8.87
N ARG A 65 1.44 1.25 -9.56
CA ARG A 65 2.26 0.04 -9.75
C ARG A 65 3.66 0.23 -9.18
N ILE A 66 4.11 -0.75 -8.42
CA ILE A 66 5.51 -0.86 -7.97
C ILE A 66 6.20 -1.99 -8.72
N LYS A 67 7.52 -1.86 -8.91
CA LYS A 67 8.34 -2.88 -9.57
C LYS A 67 9.37 -3.43 -8.61
N ILE A 68 9.58 -4.73 -8.66
CA ILE A 68 10.50 -5.43 -7.75
C ILE A 68 11.46 -6.28 -8.58
N THR A 69 12.74 -6.18 -8.26
CA THR A 69 13.81 -7.02 -8.84
C THR A 69 14.76 -7.46 -7.74
N SER A 70 15.51 -8.54 -7.96
CA SER A 70 16.60 -8.94 -7.09
C SER A 70 17.91 -9.11 -7.86
N THR A 71 19.02 -8.82 -7.20
CA THR A 71 20.38 -9.03 -7.72
C THR A 71 21.11 -10.01 -6.81
N ASP A 72 21.62 -11.10 -7.38
CA ASP A 72 22.40 -12.10 -6.63
C ASP A 72 23.78 -11.56 -6.19
N LEU A 73 24.52 -12.36 -5.42
CA LEU A 73 25.86 -12.01 -4.94
C LEU A 73 26.93 -11.92 -6.05
N SER A 74 26.65 -12.49 -7.24
CA SER A 74 27.52 -12.41 -8.41
C SER A 74 27.19 -11.22 -9.32
N GLY A 75 26.13 -10.46 -9.02
CA GLY A 75 25.68 -9.28 -9.76
C GLY A 75 24.66 -9.57 -10.87
N ASN A 76 24.11 -10.79 -10.97
CA ASN A 76 23.08 -11.09 -11.96
C ASN A 76 21.71 -10.59 -11.47
N LYS A 77 20.95 -9.93 -12.35
CA LYS A 77 19.64 -9.33 -12.04
C LYS A 77 18.49 -10.22 -12.51
N SER A 78 17.47 -10.41 -11.67
CA SER A 78 16.24 -11.12 -12.01
C SER A 78 15.41 -10.41 -13.08
N ASN A 79 14.41 -11.12 -13.60
CA ASN A 79 13.26 -10.48 -14.23
C ASN A 79 12.50 -9.58 -13.23
N GLU A 80 11.72 -8.63 -13.75
CA GLU A 80 10.89 -7.73 -12.97
C GLU A 80 9.56 -8.37 -12.57
N GLU A 81 9.17 -8.16 -11.32
CA GLU A 81 7.82 -8.40 -10.81
C GLU A 81 7.08 -7.06 -10.66
N VAL A 82 5.83 -7.00 -11.12
CA VAL A 82 5.02 -5.77 -11.08
C VAL A 82 3.78 -6.00 -10.22
N VAL A 83 3.60 -5.19 -9.19
CA VAL A 83 2.47 -5.29 -8.27
C VAL A 83 1.61 -4.04 -8.39
N GLU A 84 0.31 -4.23 -8.60
CA GLU A 84 -0.68 -3.16 -8.48
C GLU A 84 -1.08 -2.98 -7.02
N VAL A 85 -0.99 -1.74 -6.53
CA VAL A 85 -1.30 -1.37 -5.16
C VAL A 85 -2.82 -1.36 -5.00
N LYS A 86 -3.32 -2.11 -4.04
CA LYS A 86 -4.75 -2.14 -3.73
C LYS A 86 -5.16 -0.89 -2.95
N ASP A 87 -6.23 -0.24 -3.35
CA ASP A 87 -6.79 0.85 -2.57
C ASP A 87 -7.47 0.31 -1.31
N THR A 88 -6.97 0.73 -0.15
CA THR A 88 -7.60 0.50 1.15
C THR A 88 -7.66 1.79 1.97
N THR A 89 -7.42 2.94 1.34
CA THR A 89 -7.48 4.23 2.03
C THR A 89 -8.95 4.51 2.37
N PRO A 90 -9.32 4.63 3.66
CA PRO A 90 -10.69 4.93 4.03
C PRO A 90 -11.09 6.33 3.54
N PRO A 91 -12.38 6.54 3.21
CA PRO A 91 -12.86 7.89 2.91
C PRO A 91 -12.65 8.84 4.09
N VAL A 92 -12.50 10.12 3.79
CA VAL A 92 -12.44 11.16 4.84
C VAL A 92 -13.76 11.15 5.63
N ALA A 93 -13.65 11.12 6.96
CA ALA A 93 -14.81 11.15 7.84
C ALA A 93 -15.71 12.35 7.52
N PRO A 94 -17.04 12.16 7.43
CA PRO A 94 -17.94 13.25 7.13
C PRO A 94 -17.93 14.28 8.27
N THR A 95 -18.15 15.54 7.93
CA THR A 95 -18.41 16.60 8.91
C THR A 95 -19.91 16.84 9.03
N VAL A 96 -20.37 17.24 10.20
CA VAL A 96 -21.77 17.60 10.44
C VAL A 96 -21.85 19.05 10.90
N SER A 97 -22.82 19.79 10.37
CA SER A 97 -23.19 21.11 10.90
C SER A 97 -23.80 20.94 12.28
N GLU A 98 -23.90 22.02 13.05
CA GLU A 98 -24.57 21.97 14.35
C GLU A 98 -26.00 21.42 14.22
N VAL A 99 -26.33 20.44 15.07
CA VAL A 99 -27.67 19.85 15.16
C VAL A 99 -28.20 20.13 16.56
N THR A 100 -29.37 20.75 16.63
CA THR A 100 -30.10 21.06 17.86
C THR A 100 -31.44 20.31 17.89
N SER A 101 -32.14 20.31 19.03
CA SER A 101 -33.48 19.71 19.16
C SER A 101 -34.50 20.29 18.18
N GLU A 102 -34.28 21.51 17.69
CA GLU A 102 -35.17 22.21 16.76
C GLU A 102 -34.73 22.06 15.30
N SER A 103 -33.66 21.30 15.02
CA SER A 103 -33.12 21.18 13.67
C SER A 103 -33.97 20.24 12.82
N PRO A 104 -34.58 20.72 11.73
CA PRO A 104 -35.44 19.89 10.88
C PRO A 104 -34.65 19.01 9.90
N GLN A 105 -33.33 19.18 9.82
CA GLN A 105 -32.45 18.48 8.88
C GLN A 105 -31.04 18.33 9.46
N VAL A 106 -30.33 17.30 9.02
CA VAL A 106 -28.90 17.11 9.26
C VAL A 106 -28.18 17.43 7.96
N SER A 107 -27.22 18.36 8.01
CA SER A 107 -26.38 18.73 6.86
C SER A 107 -24.91 18.61 7.19
N GLY A 108 -24.09 18.36 6.18
CA GLY A 108 -22.68 18.09 6.36
C GLY A 108 -21.93 18.01 5.04
N THR A 109 -20.66 17.63 5.12
CA THR A 109 -19.84 17.33 3.94
C THR A 109 -19.25 15.93 4.06
N ALA A 110 -19.16 15.20 2.96
CA ALA A 110 -18.45 13.93 2.89
C ALA A 110 -17.59 13.89 1.62
N GLU A 111 -16.69 12.94 1.53
CA GLU A 111 -15.93 12.70 0.32
C GLU A 111 -16.86 12.29 -0.83
N ALA A 112 -16.62 12.80 -2.04
CA ALA A 112 -17.47 12.52 -3.20
C ALA A 112 -17.47 11.02 -3.53
N GLY A 113 -18.65 10.45 -3.75
CA GLY A 113 -18.81 9.01 -4.02
C GLY A 113 -18.77 8.11 -2.78
N SER A 114 -18.46 8.65 -1.59
CA SER A 114 -18.63 7.92 -0.34
C SER A 114 -20.12 7.81 0.05
N THR A 115 -20.45 6.79 0.85
CA THR A 115 -21.79 6.63 1.41
C THR A 115 -21.87 7.32 2.76
N VAL A 116 -22.87 8.19 2.95
CA VAL A 116 -23.19 8.78 4.25
C VAL A 116 -24.31 7.95 4.89
N LYS A 117 -24.13 7.63 6.18
CA LYS A 117 -25.14 6.98 7.02
C LYS A 117 -25.42 7.87 8.21
N VAL A 118 -26.69 8.06 8.55
CA VAL A 118 -27.13 8.80 9.75
C VAL A 118 -27.79 7.81 10.70
N GLU A 119 -27.41 7.83 11.98
CA GLU A 119 -28.00 6.99 13.03
C GLU A 119 -28.57 7.90 14.12
N LEU A 120 -29.84 7.69 14.46
CA LEU A 120 -30.53 8.40 15.54
C LEU A 120 -30.17 7.79 16.90
N PRO A 121 -30.38 8.51 18.03
CA PRO A 121 -30.07 7.97 19.36
C PRO A 121 -30.83 6.69 19.75
N ASP A 122 -31.94 6.39 19.06
CA ASP A 122 -32.71 5.15 19.23
C ASP A 122 -32.20 3.98 18.37
N GLY A 123 -31.12 4.19 17.60
CA GLY A 123 -30.51 3.20 16.70
C GLY A 123 -31.14 3.14 15.30
N THR A 124 -32.11 4.01 14.99
CA THR A 124 -32.70 4.07 13.65
C THR A 124 -31.69 4.62 12.65
N GLU A 125 -31.48 3.90 11.55
CA GLU A 125 -30.64 4.32 10.42
C GLU A 125 -31.49 5.04 9.36
N LEU A 126 -31.02 6.18 8.85
CA LEU A 126 -31.64 6.96 7.77
C LEU A 126 -30.82 6.87 6.47
#